data_AF-A0A7M7SVH4-F1
#
_entry.id   AF-A0A7M7SVH4-F1
#
_cell.length_a   1.000
_cell.length_b   1.000
_cell.length_c   1.000
_cell.angle_alpha   90.00
_cell.angle_beta   90.00
_cell.angle_gamma   90.00
#
_symmetry.space_group_name_H-M   'P 1'
#
loop_
_entity.id
_entity.type
_entity.pdbx_description
1 polymer ?
#
loop_
_entity_poly.entity_id
_entity_poly.type
_entity_poly.pdbx_seq_one_letter_code
_entity_poly.pdbx_strand_id
1 'polypeptide(L)'
;MIVIINLLSSERAETTEGYQSSPFPEIDSYIRVYCISKGGVAGEIRRWTYFSEAQLLVYDVVKNRWCENIGRQHMSNNIMILVDLRRGVYYQKCHDPARLQIRRSPRSSGAPPFLHRLGRG
;
A
#
# COMPACT_ATOMS: atom_id res chain seq x y z
N MET A 1 -4.53 -15.75 4.69
CA MET A 1 -4.41 -14.29 4.83
C MET A 1 -5.66 -13.64 4.24
N ILE A 2 -6.81 -13.80 4.90
CA ILE A 2 -8.03 -13.02 4.67
C ILE A 2 -8.69 -12.95 6.04
N VAL A 3 -8.35 -11.92 6.83
CA VAL A 3 -9.04 -11.63 8.10
C VAL A 3 -8.95 -10.13 8.37
N ILE A 4 -9.54 -9.33 7.49
CA ILE A 4 -10.05 -7.99 7.81
C ILE A 4 -11.29 -7.77 6.94
N ILE A 5 -12.35 -8.54 7.17
CA ILE A 5 -13.72 -8.24 6.69
C ILE A 5 -14.66 -9.13 7.49
N ASN A 6 -14.90 -8.74 8.74
CA ASN A 6 -16.10 -9.14 9.46
C ASN A 6 -16.29 -8.13 10.58
N LEU A 7 -16.89 -6.99 10.23
CA LEU A 7 -17.89 -6.36 11.06
C LEU A 7 -18.65 -5.35 10.18
N LEU A 8 -19.98 -5.47 10.21
CA LEU A 8 -21.01 -4.59 9.61
C LEU A 8 -21.47 -4.98 8.20
N SER A 9 -22.59 -5.68 8.15
CA SER A 9 -23.39 -5.93 6.95
C SER A 9 -24.13 -4.68 6.48
N SER A 10 -24.32 -4.63 5.16
CA SER A 10 -25.37 -3.92 4.42
C SER A 10 -25.06 -2.51 3.89
N GLU A 11 -24.06 -2.42 3.02
CA GLU A 11 -24.18 -2.15 1.57
C GLU A 11 -22.87 -2.66 0.93
N ARG A 12 -22.90 -3.18 -0.30
CA ARG A 12 -21.74 -3.89 -0.88
C ARG A 12 -20.58 -2.92 -1.10
N ALA A 13 -19.63 -2.88 -0.16
CA ALA A 13 -18.31 -2.31 -0.39
C ALA A 13 -17.68 -3.00 -1.60
N GLU A 14 -17.69 -2.34 -2.76
CA GLU A 14 -17.09 -2.90 -3.96
C GLU A 14 -15.58 -3.03 -3.74
N THR A 15 -15.14 -4.27 -3.65
CA THR A 15 -13.72 -4.62 -3.60
C THR A 15 -13.30 -5.00 -5.00
N THR A 16 -12.34 -4.28 -5.57
CA THR A 16 -11.73 -4.62 -6.86
C THR A 16 -10.30 -5.04 -6.64
N GLU A 17 -9.81 -5.97 -7.43
CA GLU A 17 -8.45 -6.47 -7.31
C GLU A 17 -7.86 -6.87 -8.66
N GLY A 18 -6.54 -6.94 -8.71
CA GLY A 18 -5.82 -7.32 -9.91
C GLY A 18 -4.34 -7.50 -9.67
N TYR A 19 -3.59 -7.63 -10.75
CA TYR A 19 -2.16 -7.90 -10.73
C TYR A 19 -1.41 -6.80 -11.46
N GLN A 20 -0.21 -6.50 -10.95
CA GLN A 20 0.77 -5.57 -11.55
C GLN A 20 0.30 -4.12 -11.68
N SER A 21 -0.77 -3.83 -12.40
CA SER A 21 -1.27 -2.49 -12.68
C SER A 21 -2.69 -2.32 -12.16
N SER A 22 -2.90 -1.32 -11.32
CA SER A 22 -4.20 -0.92 -10.79
C SER A 22 -4.90 0.09 -11.70
N PRO A 23 -6.16 0.43 -11.44
CA PRO A 23 -6.86 1.51 -12.12
C PRO A 23 -6.26 2.90 -11.84
N PHE A 24 -5.24 3.01 -10.98
CA PHE A 24 -4.61 4.25 -10.55
C PHE A 24 -3.12 4.30 -10.99
N PRO A 25 -2.84 4.52 -12.30
CA PRO A 25 -1.49 4.39 -12.85
C PRO A 25 -0.48 5.36 -12.22
N GLU A 26 -0.92 6.55 -11.81
CA GLU A 26 -0.04 7.53 -11.16
C GLU A 26 0.38 7.06 -9.75
N ILE A 27 -0.53 6.39 -9.03
CA ILE A 27 -0.22 5.80 -7.71
C ILE A 27 0.74 4.64 -7.91
N ASP A 28 0.49 3.76 -8.86
CA ASP A 28 1.37 2.64 -9.17
C ASP A 28 2.80 3.11 -9.47
N SER A 29 2.94 4.16 -10.28
CA SER A 29 4.24 4.76 -10.60
C SER A 29 4.93 5.29 -9.34
N TYR A 30 4.19 6.03 -8.50
CA TYR A 30 4.73 6.52 -7.23
C TYR A 30 5.19 5.38 -6.32
N ILE A 31 4.39 4.32 -6.17
CA ILE A 31 4.74 3.14 -5.37
C ILE A 31 6.02 2.49 -5.89
N ARG A 32 6.11 2.26 -7.20
CA ARG A 32 7.27 1.64 -7.86
C ARG A 32 8.56 2.43 -7.65
N VAL A 33 8.51 3.74 -7.88
CA VAL A 33 9.70 4.61 -7.82
C VAL A 33 10.10 4.90 -6.38
N TYR A 34 9.14 5.22 -5.51
CA TYR A 34 9.44 5.81 -4.20
C TYR A 34 9.22 4.88 -3.01
N CYS A 35 8.37 3.86 -3.11
CA CYS A 35 8.04 3.02 -1.95
C CYS A 35 8.76 1.67 -1.97
N ILE A 36 8.86 1.04 -3.14
CA ILE A 36 9.33 -0.36 -3.25
C ILE A 36 10.70 -0.51 -3.93
N SER A 37 11.30 0.60 -4.40
CA SER A 37 12.66 0.61 -4.95
C SER A 37 13.62 1.30 -3.97
N LYS A 38 13.98 0.57 -2.91
CA LYS A 38 14.81 1.06 -1.80
C LYS A 38 15.98 0.12 -1.52
N GLY A 39 17.04 0.68 -0.96
CA GLY A 39 18.24 -0.09 -0.59
C GLY A 39 18.97 -0.69 -1.80
N GLY A 40 18.91 -0.01 -2.96
CA GLY A 40 19.56 -0.46 -4.19
C GLY A 40 18.84 -1.59 -4.94
N VAL A 41 17.69 -2.05 -4.45
CA VAL A 41 16.91 -3.14 -5.09
C VAL A 41 15.56 -2.59 -5.55
N ALA A 42 15.14 -2.94 -6.77
CA ALA A 42 13.82 -2.62 -7.29
C ALA A 42 12.80 -3.68 -6.87
N GLY A 43 11.67 -3.23 -6.31
CA GLY A 43 10.53 -4.09 -5.99
C GLY A 43 9.50 -4.10 -7.11
N GLU A 44 8.56 -5.04 -7.01
CA GLU A 44 7.44 -5.16 -7.96
C GLU A 44 6.11 -5.26 -7.24
N ILE A 45 5.09 -4.62 -7.82
CA ILE A 45 3.70 -4.83 -7.43
C ILE A 45 3.29 -6.21 -7.97
N ARG A 46 3.01 -7.15 -7.06
CA ARG A 46 2.45 -8.45 -7.41
C ARG A 46 0.95 -8.35 -7.61
N ARG A 47 0.25 -7.82 -6.61
CA ARG A 47 -1.21 -7.73 -6.55
C ARG A 47 -1.60 -6.41 -5.94
N TRP A 48 -2.79 -5.95 -6.29
CA TRP A 48 -3.44 -4.82 -5.65
C TRP A 48 -4.90 -5.16 -5.30
N THR A 49 -5.41 -4.54 -4.25
CA THR A 49 -6.81 -4.60 -3.84
C THR A 49 -7.28 -3.21 -3.46
N TYR A 50 -8.38 -2.76 -4.05
CA TYR A 50 -9.02 -1.49 -3.80
C TYR A 50 -10.34 -1.69 -3.05
N PHE A 51 -10.47 -1.02 -1.91
CA PHE A 51 -11.69 -0.95 -1.12
C PHE A 51 -12.32 0.42 -1.33
N SER A 52 -13.37 0.48 -2.16
CA SER A 52 -13.98 1.75 -2.59
C SER A 52 -14.54 2.57 -1.43
N GLU A 53 -15.25 1.93 -0.49
CA GLU A 53 -15.85 2.58 0.68
C GLU A 53 -14.79 3.22 1.59
N ALA A 54 -13.69 2.51 1.82
CA ALA A 54 -12.58 3.01 2.64
C ALA A 54 -11.64 3.95 1.87
N GLN A 55 -11.81 4.07 0.55
CA GLN A 55 -10.86 4.70 -0.38
C GLN A 55 -9.42 4.22 -0.10
N LEU A 56 -9.26 2.91 0.08
CA LEU A 56 -8.01 2.29 0.51
C LEU A 56 -7.50 1.36 -0.59
N LEU A 57 -6.29 1.62 -1.06
CA LEU A 57 -5.61 0.80 -2.06
C LEU A 57 -4.44 0.06 -1.41
N VAL A 58 -4.48 -1.26 -1.43
CA VAL A 58 -3.49 -2.13 -0.80
C VAL A 58 -2.66 -2.83 -1.88
N TYR A 59 -1.34 -2.79 -1.74
CA TYR A 59 -0.39 -3.43 -2.64
C TYR A 59 0.41 -4.51 -1.92
N ASP A 60 0.42 -5.70 -2.51
CA ASP A 60 1.36 -6.77 -2.17
C ASP A 60 2.63 -6.62 -3.00
N VAL A 61 3.76 -6.53 -2.32
CA VAL A 61 5.06 -6.26 -2.93
C VAL A 61 5.94 -7.51 -2.92
N VAL A 62 6.65 -7.72 -4.02
CA VAL A 62 7.65 -8.79 -4.17
C VAL A 62 8.99 -8.22 -4.66
N LYS A 63 10.02 -9.08 -4.70
CA LYS A 63 11.41 -8.79 -5.11
C LYS A 63 12.17 -7.79 -4.23
N ASN A 64 11.48 -6.94 -3.48
CA ASN A 64 12.08 -6.12 -2.44
C ASN A 64 11.26 -6.17 -1.15
N ARG A 65 11.93 -6.48 -0.04
CA ARG A 65 11.36 -6.61 1.31
C ARG A 65 11.90 -5.52 2.25
N TRP A 66 12.30 -4.38 1.69
CA TRP A 66 12.85 -3.27 2.44
C TRP A 66 11.83 -2.70 3.43
N CYS A 67 12.17 -2.72 4.71
CA CYS A 67 11.38 -2.10 5.75
C CYS A 67 12.03 -0.80 6.22
N GLU A 68 11.34 0.31 6.02
CA GLU A 68 11.82 1.63 6.42
C GLU A 68 11.86 1.80 7.95
N ASN A 69 11.11 1.00 8.70
CA ASN A 69 11.13 1.08 10.15
C ASN A 69 12.40 0.48 10.78
N ILE A 70 12.96 -0.56 10.16
CA ILE A 70 14.23 -1.17 10.59
C ILE A 70 15.44 -0.71 9.75
N GLY A 71 15.19 -0.07 8.60
CA GLY A 71 16.23 0.41 7.70
C GLY A 71 16.99 -0.69 6.93
N ARG A 72 16.37 -1.86 6.72
CA ARG A 72 16.98 -3.00 5.98
C ARG A 72 15.93 -3.94 5.40
N GLN A 73 16.36 -4.92 4.60
CA GLN A 73 15.49 -5.97 4.08
C GLN A 73 15.14 -7.02 5.15
N HIS A 74 13.90 -7.51 5.12
CA HIS A 74 13.50 -8.70 5.87
C HIS A 74 14.02 -9.99 5.22
N MET A 75 14.38 -10.99 6.03
CA MET A 75 14.85 -12.30 5.55
C MET A 75 13.73 -13.12 4.88
N SER A 76 12.54 -13.19 5.49
CA SER A 76 11.45 -14.08 5.03
C SER A 76 10.11 -13.38 4.82
N ASN A 77 9.88 -12.24 5.48
CA ASN A 77 8.59 -11.56 5.46
C ASN A 77 8.49 -10.59 4.29
N ASN A 78 7.36 -10.60 3.59
CA ASN A 78 7.04 -9.58 2.60
C ASN A 78 6.56 -8.29 3.28
N ILE A 79 6.55 -7.21 2.51
CA ILE A 79 5.96 -5.92 2.90
C ILE A 79 4.68 -5.69 2.09
N MET A 80 3.75 -4.96 2.68
CA MET A 80 2.57 -4.43 2.02
C MET A 80 2.60 -2.90 2.10
N ILE A 81 2.09 -2.24 1.05
CA ILE A 81 1.87 -0.80 1.07
C ILE A 81 0.37 -0.53 1.02
N LEU A 82 -0.13 0.24 1.97
CA LEU A 82 -1.54 0.63 2.06
C LEU A 82 -1.63 2.13 1.79
N VAL A 83 -2.34 2.52 0.74
CA VAL A 83 -2.54 3.92 0.34
C VAL A 83 -3.95 4.34 0.72
N ASP A 84 -4.03 5.26 1.67
CA ASP A 84 -5.26 5.95 2.05
C ASP A 84 -5.44 7.14 1.11
N LEU A 85 -6.32 6.99 0.12
CA LEU A 85 -6.54 7.99 -0.91
C LEU A 85 -7.22 9.24 -0.32
N ARG A 86 -8.11 9.05 0.66
CA ARG A 86 -8.84 10.14 1.32
C ARG A 86 -7.91 11.11 2.04
N ARG A 87 -6.89 10.57 2.72
CA ARG A 87 -5.92 11.36 3.49
C ARG A 87 -4.65 11.68 2.71
N GLY A 88 -4.49 11.11 1.53
CA GLY A 88 -3.29 11.26 0.71
C GLY A 88 -2.04 10.70 1.37
N VAL A 89 -2.12 9.61 2.12
CA VAL A 89 -0.95 9.04 2.81
C VAL A 89 -0.83 7.55 2.54
N TYR A 90 0.39 7.03 2.64
CA TYR A 90 0.60 5.58 2.60
C TYR A 90 1.17 5.07 3.92
N TYR A 91 0.97 3.78 4.14
CA TYR A 91 1.51 3.03 5.26
C TYR A 91 2.26 1.81 4.74
N GLN A 92 3.43 1.55 5.29
CA GLN A 92 4.12 0.28 5.10
C GLN A 92 3.77 -0.65 6.26
N LYS A 93 3.32 -1.86 5.93
CA LYS A 93 3.06 -2.93 6.90
C LYS A 93 3.98 -4.11 6.60
N CYS A 94 4.59 -4.66 7.64
CA CYS A 94 5.42 -5.86 7.55
C CYS A 94 4.70 -7.04 8.21
N HIS A 95 4.92 -8.26 7.72
CA HIS A 95 4.32 -9.48 8.30
C HIS A 95 5.09 -10.05 9.50
N ASP A 96 5.95 -9.26 10.17
CA ASP A 96 6.71 -9.73 11.33
C ASP A 96 5.78 -9.88 12.56
N PRO A 97 5.52 -11.11 13.05
CA PRO A 97 4.62 -11.33 14.18
C PRO A 97 5.16 -10.78 15.50
N ALA A 98 6.48 -10.63 15.63
CA ALA A 98 7.09 -10.06 16.83
C ALA A 98 6.93 -8.54 16.90
N ARG A 99 6.65 -7.89 15.76
CA ARG A 99 6.61 -6.43 15.66
C ARG A 99 5.57 -6.00 14.60
N LEU A 100 4.33 -5.78 15.06
CA LEU A 100 3.25 -5.14 14.30
C LEU A 100 3.61 -3.67 13.97
N GLN A 101 4.56 -3.47 13.07
CA GLN A 101 5.05 -2.16 12.68
C GLN A 101 4.28 -1.66 11.47
N ILE A 102 3.46 -0.65 11.71
CA ILE A 102 2.83 0.16 10.67
C ILE A 102 3.56 1.49 10.65
N ARG A 103 4.22 1.81 9.54
CA ARG A 103 4.89 3.12 9.38
C ARG A 103 4.11 3.97 8.39
N ARG A 104 3.72 5.17 8.81
CA ARG A 104 3.13 6.20 7.94
C ARG A 104 4.22 6.91 7.12
N SER A 105 3.88 7.29 5.88
CA SER A 105 4.72 8.15 5.05
C SER A 105 5.11 9.47 5.75
N PRO A 106 6.34 9.99 5.55
CA PRO A 106 6.70 11.34 5.99
C PRO A 106 5.77 12.40 5.39
N ARG A 107 5.50 13.50 6.10
CA ARG A 107 4.70 14.61 5.52
C ARG A 107 5.39 15.27 4.32
N SER A 108 6.73 15.24 4.29
CA SER A 108 7.57 15.83 3.24
C SER A 108 7.79 14.93 2.02
N SER A 109 7.42 13.64 2.07
CA SER A 109 7.69 12.70 0.98
C SER A 109 6.73 12.86 -0.20
N GLY A 110 5.99 13.97 -0.27
CA GLY A 110 5.03 14.25 -1.32
C GLY A 110 4.00 13.13 -1.41
N ALA A 111 2.94 13.20 -0.59
CA ALA A 111 1.68 12.63 -1.03
C ALA A 111 1.52 13.01 -2.51
N PRO A 112 1.37 12.06 -3.44
CA PRO A 112 1.31 12.42 -4.84
C PRO A 112 0.28 13.57 -4.99
N PRO A 113 0.65 14.72 -5.60
CA PRO A 113 -0.16 15.94 -5.58
C PRO A 113 -1.61 15.77 -6.05
N PHE A 114 -1.90 14.65 -6.72
CA PHE A 114 -3.19 14.27 -7.27
C PHE A 114 -4.14 13.53 -6.29
N LEU A 115 -3.69 13.08 -5.11
CA LEU A 115 -4.56 12.35 -4.16
C LEU A 115 -5.71 13.21 -3.59
N HIS A 116 -5.67 14.54 -3.75
CA HIS A 116 -6.80 15.42 -3.39
C HIS A 116 -7.95 15.44 -4.41
N ARG A 117 -7.80 14.83 -5.60
CA ARG A 117 -8.79 14.93 -6.70
C ARG A 117 -9.77 13.75 -6.78
N LEU A 118 -9.42 12.59 -6.24
CA LEU A 118 -10.25 11.37 -6.31
C LEU A 118 -11.37 11.30 -5.25
N GLY A 119 -11.43 12.26 -4.33
CA GLY A 119 -12.44 12.31 -3.26
C GLY A 119 -13.58 13.30 -3.48
N ARG A 120 -13.77 13.82 -4.71
CA ARG A 120 -14.90 14.70 -5.07
C ARG A 120 -15.64 14.10 -6.26
N GLY A 121 -16.42 13.06 -5.97
CA GLY A 121 -17.45 12.48 -6.84
C GLY A 121 -18.63 12.15 -5.97
#